data_AF-A0A966V9H5-F1
#
_entry.id   AF-A0A966V9H5-F1
#
_cell.length_a   1.000
_cell.length_b   1.000
_cell.length_c   1.000
_cell.angle_alpha   90.00
_cell.angle_beta   90.00
_cell.angle_gamma   90.00
#
_symmetry.space_group_name_H-M   'P 1'
#
loop_
_entity.id
_entity.type
_entity.pdbx_description
1 polymer ?
#
loop_
_entity_poly.entity_id
_entity_poly.type
_entity_poly.pdbx_seq_one_letter_code
_entity_poly.pdbx_strand_id
1 'polypeptide(L)'
;MQDKLVKIKDIDKMARHIRKDIAKQQGVPIKELKFHITQNEMISLIRQYAKVNEDGEAMVNCVILDKIFKEAYNWIVGIEISKLASKGIFDVYWSDEKNSMVFAAITEKENDTNG
;
A
#
# COMPACT_ATOMS: atom_id res chain seq x y z
N MET A 1 13.38 21.49 -12.97
CA MET A 1 14.19 20.36 -13.46
C MET A 1 13.21 19.21 -13.73
N GLN A 2 12.94 18.85 -15.00
CA GLN A 2 12.11 17.69 -15.28
C GLN A 2 12.87 16.43 -14.84
N ASP A 3 12.26 15.65 -13.96
CA ASP A 3 12.88 14.49 -13.36
C ASP A 3 13.01 13.38 -14.42
N LYS A 4 14.23 13.14 -14.89
CA LYS A 4 14.53 12.30 -16.07
C LYS A 4 14.08 10.86 -15.83
N LEU A 5 13.34 10.29 -16.78
CA LEU A 5 12.98 8.88 -16.78
C LEU A 5 14.22 8.00 -16.98
N VAL A 6 14.34 6.96 -16.15
CA VAL A 6 15.38 5.94 -16.22
C VAL A 6 14.76 4.56 -16.40
N LYS A 7 15.44 3.71 -17.15
CA LYS A 7 15.03 2.33 -17.42
C LYS A 7 15.13 1.45 -16.19
N ILE A 8 14.10 0.66 -15.93
CA ILE A 8 14.15 -0.44 -14.97
C ILE A 8 14.92 -1.60 -15.63
N LYS A 9 16.14 -1.87 -15.16
CA LYS A 9 16.96 -2.99 -15.67
C LYS A 9 16.45 -4.36 -15.22
N ASP A 10 15.93 -4.43 -13.99
CA ASP A 10 15.50 -5.67 -13.34
C ASP A 10 14.32 -5.33 -12.41
N ILE A 11 13.11 -5.63 -12.89
CA ILE A 11 11.87 -5.32 -12.18
C ILE A 11 11.68 -6.19 -10.94
N ASP A 12 12.17 -7.43 -10.96
CA ASP A 12 12.11 -8.35 -9.83
C ASP A 12 12.99 -7.87 -8.67
N LYS A 13 14.22 -7.45 -8.98
CA LYS A 13 15.12 -6.88 -7.97
C LYS A 13 14.59 -5.57 -7.41
N MET A 14 14.03 -4.71 -8.27
CA MET A 14 13.39 -3.47 -7.84
C MET A 14 12.20 -3.75 -6.91
N ALA A 15 11.28 -4.64 -7.31
CA ALA A 15 10.15 -5.06 -6.48
C ALA A 15 10.59 -5.60 -5.12
N ARG A 16 11.66 -6.41 -5.09
CA ARG A 16 12.23 -6.94 -3.85
C ARG A 16 12.80 -5.85 -2.95
N HIS A 17 13.48 -4.85 -3.51
CA HIS A 17 14.02 -3.73 -2.74
C HIS A 17 12.91 -2.87 -2.15
N ILE A 18 11.93 -2.46 -2.96
CA ILE A 18 10.79 -1.65 -2.50
C ILE A 18 10.07 -2.37 -1.36
N ARG A 19 9.77 -3.66 -1.51
CA ARG A 19 9.13 -4.46 -0.44
C ARG A 19 9.94 -4.45 0.85
N LYS A 20 11.25 -4.64 0.79
CA LYS A 20 12.12 -4.66 1.97
C LYS A 20 12.19 -3.29 2.65
N ASP A 21 12.29 -2.21 1.87
CA ASP A 21 12.36 -0.86 2.41
C ASP A 21 11.05 -0.48 3.13
N ILE A 22 9.91 -0.81 2.53
CA ILE A 22 8.60 -0.56 3.16
C ILE A 22 8.46 -1.38 4.45
N ALA A 23 8.84 -2.66 4.45
CA ALA A 23 8.79 -3.48 5.65
C ALA A 23 9.63 -2.91 6.80
N LYS A 24 10.85 -2.45 6.47
CA LYS A 24 11.72 -1.77 7.44
C LYS A 24 11.08 -0.51 7.99
N GLN A 25 10.44 0.31 7.14
CA GLN A 25 9.75 1.51 7.57
C GLN A 25 8.53 1.22 8.46
N GLN A 26 7.84 0.09 8.25
CA GLN A 26 6.65 -0.31 9.02
C GLN A 26 6.95 -1.14 10.26
N GLY A 27 8.21 -1.53 10.49
CA GLY A 27 8.54 -2.50 11.53
C GLY A 27 7.96 -3.89 11.29
N VAL A 28 7.52 -4.20 10.06
CA VAL A 28 6.95 -5.50 9.70
C VAL A 28 8.09 -6.48 9.42
N PRO A 29 8.11 -7.66 10.05
CA PRO A 29 9.10 -8.69 9.74
C PRO A 29 9.08 -9.06 8.25
N ILE A 30 10.24 -9.17 7.60
CA ILE A 30 10.33 -9.49 6.16
C ILE A 30 9.58 -10.79 5.80
N LYS A 31 9.52 -11.76 6.73
CA LYS A 31 8.81 -13.03 6.52
C LYS A 31 7.29 -12.86 6.42
N GLU A 32 6.76 -11.76 6.97
CA GLU A 32 5.33 -11.47 7.01
C GLU A 32 4.87 -10.59 5.84
N LEU A 33 5.79 -9.93 5.13
CA LEU A 33 5.49 -9.15 3.93
C LEU A 33 4.66 -9.93 2.90
N LYS A 34 4.89 -11.24 2.75
CA LYS A 34 4.14 -12.06 1.79
C LYS A 34 2.64 -12.13 2.08
N PHE A 35 2.24 -11.86 3.33
CA PHE A 35 0.84 -11.79 3.75
C PHE A 35 0.24 -10.38 3.61
N HIS A 36 1.06 -9.39 3.23
CA HIS A 36 0.63 -8.01 3.00
C HIS A 36 0.71 -7.66 1.51
N ILE A 37 1.87 -7.89 0.89
CA ILE A 37 2.11 -7.68 -0.53
C ILE A 37 3.15 -8.68 -1.02
N THR A 38 2.78 -9.52 -1.98
CA THR A 38 3.66 -10.48 -2.65
C THR A 38 4.64 -9.78 -3.60
N GLN A 39 5.65 -10.49 -4.08
CA GLN A 39 6.56 -9.94 -5.09
C GLN A 39 5.82 -9.65 -6.41
N ASN A 40 4.90 -10.53 -6.81
CA ASN A 40 4.14 -10.37 -8.05
C ASN A 40 3.19 -9.19 -7.98
N GLU A 41 2.51 -8.97 -6.85
CA GLU A 41 1.68 -7.78 -6.65
C GLU A 41 2.50 -6.50 -6.71
N MET A 42 3.72 -6.50 -6.13
CA MET A 42 4.62 -5.36 -6.27
C MET A 42 5.07 -5.14 -7.72
N ILE A 43 5.35 -6.20 -8.49
CA ILE A 43 5.68 -6.09 -9.91
C ILE A 43 4.49 -5.51 -10.69
N SER A 44 3.27 -5.98 -10.43
CA SER A 44 2.05 -5.43 -11.01
C SER A 44 1.89 -3.95 -10.69
N LEU A 45 2.14 -3.57 -9.44
CA LEU A 45 2.10 -2.17 -9.00
C LEU A 45 3.14 -1.31 -9.73
N ILE A 46 4.37 -1.79 -9.86
CA ILE A 46 5.41 -1.08 -10.62
C ILE A 46 4.96 -0.90 -12.07
N ARG A 47 4.40 -1.93 -12.71
CA ARG A 47 3.92 -1.86 -14.10
C ARG A 47 2.74 -0.91 -14.27
N GLN A 48 1.87 -0.78 -13.27
CA GLN A 48 0.74 0.14 -13.30
C GLN A 48 1.17 1.61 -13.36
N TYR A 49 2.26 1.96 -12.67
CA TYR A 49 2.73 3.34 -12.57
C TYR A 49 3.91 3.68 -13.49
N ALA A 50 4.73 2.70 -13.85
CA ALA A 50 5.85 2.89 -14.77
C ALA A 50 5.36 3.40 -16.13
N LYS A 51 6.14 4.27 -16.74
CA LYS A 51 5.97 4.62 -18.14
C LYS A 51 6.61 3.55 -19.01
N VAL A 52 6.14 3.42 -20.23
CA VAL A 52 6.70 2.47 -21.21
C VAL A 52 7.34 3.30 -22.33
N ASN A 53 8.58 3.00 -22.69
CA ASN A 53 9.22 3.63 -23.84
C ASN A 53 8.77 2.95 -25.15
N GLU A 54 9.28 3.42 -26.28
CA GLU A 54 8.96 2.87 -27.61
C GLU A 54 9.34 1.39 -27.76
N ASP A 55 10.38 0.94 -27.04
CA ASP A 55 10.86 -0.44 -27.03
C ASP A 55 10.04 -1.36 -26.10
N GLY A 56 8.99 -0.85 -25.44
CA GLY A 56 8.17 -1.64 -24.51
C GLY A 56 8.79 -1.79 -23.11
N GLU A 57 9.84 -1.04 -22.79
CA GLU A 57 10.59 -1.13 -21.55
C GLU A 57 10.03 -0.21 -20.47
N ALA A 58 9.97 -0.70 -19.24
CA ALA A 58 9.46 0.06 -18.10
C ALA A 58 10.46 1.13 -17.63
N MET A 59 9.95 2.35 -17.47
CA MET A 59 10.69 3.57 -17.17
C MET A 59 10.10 4.26 -15.94
N VAL A 60 10.96 4.74 -15.04
CA VAL A 60 10.57 5.42 -13.79
C VAL A 60 11.44 6.64 -13.53
N ASN A 61 10.96 7.56 -12.69
CA ASN A 61 11.72 8.64 -12.08
C ASN A 61 11.35 8.73 -10.59
N CYS A 62 11.90 9.68 -9.83
CA CYS A 62 11.62 9.76 -8.39
C CYS A 62 10.14 10.04 -8.10
N VAL A 63 9.45 10.79 -8.96
CA VAL A 63 7.99 11.03 -8.82
C VAL A 63 7.18 9.74 -8.97
N ILE A 64 7.51 8.90 -9.95
CA ILE A 64 6.83 7.60 -10.15
C ILE A 64 7.18 6.65 -9.00
N LEU A 65 8.44 6.63 -8.56
CA LEU A 65 8.86 5.82 -7.42
C LEU A 65 8.09 6.20 -6.16
N ASP A 66 8.01 7.49 -5.82
CA ASP A 66 7.27 7.98 -4.66
C ASP A 66 5.80 7.52 -4.68
N LYS A 67 5.16 7.55 -5.85
CA LYS A 67 3.80 7.01 -6.02
C LYS A 67 3.72 5.51 -5.75
N ILE A 68 4.64 4.72 -6.31
CA ILE A 68 4.70 3.27 -6.08
C ILE A 68 4.89 2.97 -4.59
N PHE A 69 5.79 3.69 -3.92
CA PHE A 69 6.03 3.53 -2.48
C PHE A 69 4.80 3.89 -1.65
N LYS A 70 4.14 5.02 -1.94
CA LYS A 70 2.91 5.43 -1.25
C LYS A 70 1.78 4.43 -1.43
N GLU A 71 1.58 3.92 -2.65
CA GLU A 71 0.51 2.96 -2.91
C GLU A 71 0.76 1.62 -2.20
N ALA A 72 1.99 1.12 -2.25
CA ALA A 72 2.35 -0.08 -1.53
C ALA A 72 2.25 0.08 -0.01
N TYR A 73 2.62 1.26 0.52
CA TYR A 73 2.42 1.60 1.92
C TYR A 73 0.93 1.58 2.30
N ASN A 74 0.08 2.27 1.53
CA ASN A 74 -1.36 2.32 1.75
C ASN A 74 -1.99 0.92 1.72
N TRP A 75 -1.53 0.03 0.85
CA TRP A 75 -1.98 -1.35 0.81
C TRP A 75 -1.68 -2.07 2.14
N ILE A 76 -0.44 -1.99 2.63
CA ILE A 76 -0.07 -2.62 3.91
C ILE A 76 -0.91 -2.06 5.06
N VAL A 77 -1.05 -0.74 5.13
CA VAL A 77 -1.88 -0.08 6.15
C VAL A 77 -3.34 -0.52 6.06
N GLY A 78 -3.90 -0.59 4.86
CA GLY A 78 -5.28 -1.04 4.64
C GLY A 78 -5.50 -2.47 5.13
N ILE A 79 -4.55 -3.38 4.90
CA ILE A 79 -4.60 -4.76 5.42
C ILE A 79 -4.55 -4.77 6.94
N GLU A 80 -3.64 -4.02 7.55
CA GLU A 80 -3.49 -3.99 9.01
C GLU A 80 -4.73 -3.41 9.69
N ILE A 81 -5.26 -2.29 9.20
CA ILE A 81 -6.47 -1.70 9.77
C ILE A 81 -7.67 -2.64 9.56
N SER A 82 -7.76 -3.34 8.43
CA SER A 82 -8.81 -4.35 8.20
C SER A 82 -8.72 -5.52 9.19
N LYS A 83 -7.50 -5.99 9.52
CA LYS A 83 -7.31 -7.01 10.56
C LYS A 83 -7.74 -6.48 11.93
N LEU A 84 -7.45 -5.24 12.26
CA LEU A 84 -7.87 -4.62 13.53
C LEU A 84 -9.40 -4.46 13.60
N ALA A 85 -10.03 -4.06 12.50
CA ALA A 85 -11.48 -4.01 12.37
C ALA A 85 -12.14 -5.38 12.55
N SER A 86 -11.59 -6.45 11.95
CA SER A 86 -12.11 -7.81 12.14
C SER A 86 -12.03 -8.31 13.58
N LYS A 87 -11.21 -7.68 14.42
CA LYS A 87 -11.09 -7.95 15.85
C LYS A 87 -12.00 -7.07 16.71
N GLY A 88 -12.83 -6.23 16.09
CA GLY A 88 -13.68 -5.27 16.78
C GLY A 88 -12.91 -4.15 17.47
N ILE A 89 -11.73 -3.77 16.96
CA ILE A 89 -10.97 -2.61 17.48
C ILE A 89 -11.41 -1.31 16.81
N PHE A 90 -11.80 -1.39 15.54
CA PHE A 90 -12.32 -0.28 14.75
C PHE A 90 -13.67 -0.65 14.15
N ASP A 91 -14.57 0.33 14.08
CA ASP A 91 -15.77 0.24 13.25
C ASP A 91 -15.42 0.50 11.79
N VAL A 92 -16.13 -0.19 10.90
CA VAL A 92 -15.92 -0.13 9.46
C VAL A 92 -17.25 0.09 8.77
N TYR A 93 -17.32 1.17 8.00
CA TYR A 93 -18.49 1.51 7.21
C TYR A 93 -18.09 2.17 5.89
N TRP A 94 -18.96 2.05 4.89
CA TRP A 94 -18.82 2.79 3.64
C TRP A 94 -19.33 4.21 3.82
N SER A 95 -18.55 5.22 3.38
CA SER A 95 -18.96 6.63 3.38
C SER A 95 -19.17 7.09 1.95
N ASP A 96 -20.41 7.43 1.61
CA ASP A 96 -20.76 7.97 0.29
C ASP A 96 -20.14 9.35 0.04
N GLU A 97 -20.05 10.19 1.07
CA GLU A 97 -19.42 11.52 0.99
C GLU A 97 -17.94 11.41 0.57
N LYS A 98 -17.21 10.46 1.15
CA LYS A 98 -15.79 10.25 0.84
C LYS A 98 -15.57 9.27 -0.30
N ASN A 99 -16.63 8.58 -0.75
CA ASN A 99 -16.58 7.46 -1.69
C ASN A 99 -15.49 6.43 -1.31
N SER A 100 -15.48 6.05 -0.03
CA SER A 100 -14.42 5.21 0.54
C SER A 100 -14.88 4.45 1.78
N MET A 101 -14.22 3.32 2.08
CA MET A 101 -14.32 2.67 3.38
C MET A 101 -13.67 3.55 4.46
N VAL A 102 -14.39 3.83 5.54
CA VAL A 102 -13.92 4.59 6.70
C VAL A 102 -13.73 3.64 7.87
N PHE A 103 -12.57 3.76 8.51
CA PHE A 103 -12.23 3.07 9.75
C PHE A 103 -12.28 4.08 10.89
N ALA A 104 -13.18 3.87 11.86
CA ALA A 104 -13.40 4.78 12.97
C ALA A 104 -13.10 4.09 14.31
N ALA A 105 -12.59 4.86 15.28
CA ALA A 105 -12.48 4.38 16.65
C ALA A 105 -13.88 4.10 17.20
N ILE A 106 -14.04 2.95 17.85
CA ILE A 106 -15.26 2.64 18.58
C ILE A 106 -15.31 3.56 19.79
N THR A 107 -16.13 4.60 19.72
CA THR A 107 -16.39 5.45 20.89
C THR A 107 -17.37 4.70 21.78
N GLU A 108 -16.96 4.32 22.99
CA GLU A 108 -17.87 3.85 24.03
C GLU A 108 -18.87 4.96 24.37
N LYS A 109 -20.01 4.99 23.67
CA LYS A 109 -21.22 5.69 24.06
C LYS A 109 -22.41 4.86 23.62
N GLU A 110 -22.78 3.91 24.47
CA GLU A 110 -24.15 3.45 24.78
C GLU A 110 -24.08 2.12 25.56
N ASN A 111 -23.47 2.16 26.75
CA ASN A 111 -23.81 1.24 27.84
C ASN A 111 -24.32 2.12 28.99
N ASP A 112 -25.50 2.70 28.82
CA ASP A 112 -26.31 3.26 29.92
C ASP A 112 -27.67 3.70 29.36
N THR A 113 -28.57 2.73 29.15
CA THR A 113 -29.98 2.75 29.62
C THR A 113 -30.77 1.64 28.92
N ASN A 114 -31.03 0.57 29.65
CA ASN A 114 -32.38 0.03 29.89
C ASN A 114 -32.25 -1.10 30.91
N GLY A 115 -32.18 -0.70 32.18
CA GLY A 115 -32.73 -1.48 33.29
C GLY A 115 -34.24 -1.28 33.39
#